data_AF-M9UCF9-F1
#
_entry.id   AF-M9UCF9-F1
#
_cell.length_a   1.000
_cell.length_b   1.000
_cell.length_c   1.000
_cell.angle_alpha   90.00
_cell.angle_beta   90.00
_cell.angle_gamma   90.00
#
_symmetry.space_group_name_H-M   'P 1'
#
loop_
_entity.id
_entity.type
_entity.pdbx_description
1 polymer ?
#
loop_
_entity_poly.entity_id
_entity_poly.type
_entity_poly.pdbx_seq_one_letter_code
_entity_poly.pdbx_strand_id
1 'polypeptide(L)' 'MPDYVEIYPTHTAGSVCGVGISGKPSSTIGFEKRFNTLFRINEKDEFINRVREVKISKPKEFDEYIRKNLEGVI' A
#
# COMPACT_ATOMS: atom_id res chain seq x y z
N MET A 1 10.71 0.66 14.21
CA MET A 1 10.63 2.14 14.23
C MET A 1 9.71 2.60 15.36
N PRO A 2 9.94 3.80 15.92
CA PRO A 2 9.11 4.38 16.97
C PRO A 2 7.68 4.69 16.50
N ASP A 3 6.73 4.63 17.43
CA ASP A 3 5.30 4.82 17.12
C ASP A 3 4.92 6.25 16.72
N TYR A 4 5.69 7.25 17.15
CA TYR A 4 5.45 8.66 16.83
C TYR A 4 5.92 9.06 15.43
N VAL A 5 6.60 8.18 14.70
CA VAL A 5 7.08 8.48 13.35
C VAL A 5 5.90 8.60 12.40
N GLU A 6 5.88 9.70 11.64
CA GLU A 6 4.87 9.97 10.63
C GLU A 6 5.07 9.12 9.39
N ILE A 7 3.94 8.81 8.74
CA ILE A 7 3.87 8.09 7.47
C ILE A 7 3.19 9.01 6.47
N TYR A 8 3.89 9.30 5.38
CA TYR A 8 3.39 10.04 4.23
C TYR A 8 3.29 9.09 3.03
N PRO A 9 2.12 8.49 2.78
CA PRO A 9 1.95 7.55 1.67
C PRO A 9 1.91 8.28 0.33
N THR A 10 2.42 7.65 -0.72
CA THR A 10 2.35 8.17 -2.09
C THR A 10 0.91 8.22 -2.64
N HIS A 11 0.01 7.41 -2.08
CA HIS A 11 -1.37 7.28 -2.54
C HIS A 11 -2.34 7.26 -1.36
N THR A 12 -3.51 7.88 -1.56
CA THR A 12 -4.65 7.87 -0.64
C THR A 12 -5.88 7.24 -1.32
N ALA A 13 -7.03 7.26 -0.64
CA ALA A 13 -8.32 6.82 -1.20
C ALA A 13 -8.54 7.36 -2.63
N GLY A 14 -8.97 6.46 -3.53
CA GLY A 14 -9.17 6.74 -4.96
C GLY A 14 -8.03 6.23 -5.86
N SER A 15 -6.86 5.90 -5.32
CA SER A 15 -5.81 5.24 -6.10
C SER A 15 -6.17 3.80 -6.46
N VAL A 16 -5.84 3.40 -7.69
CA VAL A 16 -5.99 2.03 -8.17
C VAL A 16 -4.87 1.11 -7.69
N CYS A 17 -3.84 1.62 -7.01
CA CYS A 17 -2.68 0.83 -6.60
C CYS A 17 -2.90 -0.02 -5.33
N GLY A 18 -4.03 0.13 -4.63
CA GLY A 18 -4.31 -0.61 -3.40
C GLY A 18 -5.79 -0.64 -3.00
N VAL A 19 -6.15 -1.51 -2.05
CA VAL A 19 -7.52 -1.65 -1.52
C VAL A 19 -7.57 -1.18 -0.07
N GLY A 20 -8.68 -0.55 0.31
CA GLY A 20 -8.90 -0.10 1.69
C GLY A 20 -8.01 1.06 2.12
N ILE A 21 -7.45 1.82 1.16
CA ILE A 21 -6.60 2.97 1.45
C ILE A 21 -7.45 4.09 2.07
N SER A 22 -6.98 4.62 3.20
CA SER A 22 -7.63 5.76 3.86
C SER A 22 -7.56 7.04 3.01
N GLY A 23 -8.54 7.92 3.17
CA GLY A 23 -8.50 9.27 2.60
C GLY A 23 -7.62 10.25 3.39
N LYS A 24 -7.07 9.84 4.53
CA LYS A 24 -6.17 10.69 5.33
C LYS A 24 -4.86 10.90 4.55
N PRO A 25 -4.32 12.14 4.49
CA PRO A 25 -3.10 12.45 3.76
C PRO A 25 -1.83 11.92 4.46
N SER A 26 -1.92 11.55 5.73
CA SER A 26 -0.81 11.01 6.53
C SER A 26 -1.32 10.14 7.69
N SER A 27 -0.40 9.40 8.31
CA SER A 27 -0.62 8.56 9.49
C SER A 27 0.63 8.55 10.39
N THR A 28 0.67 7.67 11.39
CA THR A 28 1.87 7.36 12.17
C THR A 28 2.07 5.86 12.30
N ILE A 29 3.29 5.42 12.57
CA ILE A 29 3.59 3.99 12.80
C ILE A 29 2.74 3.41 13.93
N GLY A 30 2.55 4.16 15.02
CA GLY A 30 1.73 3.73 16.15
C GLY A 30 0.24 3.62 15.82
N PHE A 31 -0.28 4.47 14.93
CA PHE A 31 -1.66 4.38 14.46
C PHE A 31 -1.84 3.15 13.56
N GLU A 32 -0.97 2.96 12.57
CA GLU A 32 -1.06 1.81 11.65
C GLU A 32 -0.94 0.48 12.41
N LYS A 33 0.02 0.32 13.32
CA LYS A 33 0.11 -0.90 14.15
C LYS A 33 -1.17 -1.23 14.92
N ARG A 34 -1.90 -0.21 15.40
CA ARG A 34 -3.13 -0.40 16.19
C ARG A 34 -4.33 -0.73 15.32
N PHE A 35 -4.47 -0.04 14.18
CA PHE A 35 -5.73 -0.02 13.41
C PHE A 35 -5.65 -0.73 12.06
N ASN A 36 -4.48 -0.84 11.45
CA ASN A 36 -4.33 -1.56 10.20
C ASN A 36 -4.31 -3.07 10.48
N THR A 37 -5.35 -3.75 10.01
CA THR A 37 -5.60 -5.17 10.32
C THR A 37 -4.52 -6.11 9.79
N LEU A 38 -3.78 -5.70 8.76
CA LEU A 38 -2.66 -6.50 8.23
C LEU A 38 -1.51 -6.61 9.24
N PHE A 39 -1.32 -5.64 10.15
CA PHE A 39 -0.32 -5.72 11.21
C PHE A 39 -0.68 -6.74 12.32
N ARG A 40 -1.90 -7.28 12.32
CA ARG A 40 -2.34 -8.27 13.32
C ARG A 40 -2.08 -9.72 12.87
N ILE A 41 -1.70 -9.91 11.60
CA ILE A 41 -1.43 -11.24 11.05
C ILE A 41 0.02 -11.61 11.38
N ASN A 42 0.20 -12.66 12.19
CA ASN A 42 1.53 -13.15 12.60
C ASN A 42 2.02 -14.32 11.75
N GLU A 43 1.11 -15.03 11.10
CA GLU A 43 1.43 -16.18 10.25
C GLU A 43 1.67 -15.74 8.80
N LYS A 44 2.83 -16.10 8.25
CA LYS A 44 3.24 -15.70 6.90
C LYS A 44 2.25 -16.15 5.83
N ASP A 45 1.76 -17.39 5.92
CA ASP A 45 0.86 -17.95 4.91
C ASP A 45 -0.52 -17.31 4.96
N GLU A 46 -1.01 -16.96 6.16
CA GLU A 46 -2.24 -16.18 6.32
C GLU A 46 -2.09 -14.79 5.69
N PHE A 47 -0.95 -14.13 5.91
CA PHE A 47 -0.67 -12.83 5.30
C PHE A 47 -0.64 -12.91 3.77
N ILE A 48 0.05 -13.91 3.21
CA ILE A 48 0.11 -14.13 1.77
C ILE A 48 -1.28 -14.35 1.18
N ASN A 49 -2.11 -15.19 1.82
CA ASN A 49 -3.46 -15.45 1.35
C ASN A 49 -4.32 -14.19 1.41
N ARG A 50 -4.26 -13.44 2.51
CA ARG A 50 -5.00 -12.18 2.66
C ARG A 50 -4.63 -11.14 1.60
N VAL A 51 -3.35 -11.02 1.27
CA VAL A 51 -2.87 -10.11 0.22
C VAL A 51 -3.29 -10.59 -1.18
N ARG A 52 -3.27 -11.91 -1.44
CA ARG A 52 -3.70 -12.48 -2.73
C ARG A 52 -5.21 -12.31 -3.00
N GLU A 53 -6.02 -12.23 -1.95
CA GLU A 53 -7.46 -11.94 -2.08
C GLU A 53 -7.75 -10.51 -2.58
N VAL A 54 -6.76 -9.61 -2.52
CA VAL A 54 -6.89 -8.23 -3.03
C VAL A 54 -6.93 -8.26 -4.55
N LYS A 55 -8.14 -8.20 -5.11
CA LYS A 55 -8.38 -8.16 -6.56
C LYS A 55 -8.37 -6.72 -7.07
N ILE A 56 -7.24 -6.32 -7.63
CA ILE A 56 -7.07 -5.05 -8.33
C ILE A 56 -6.67 -5.36 -9.76
N SER A 57 -7.37 -4.79 -10.74
CA SER A 57 -6.96 -4.87 -12.14
C SER A 57 -5.80 -3.91 -12.39
N LYS A 58 -4.71 -4.43 -12.94
CA LYS A 58 -3.60 -3.60 -13.41
C LYS A 58 -4.08 -2.69 -14.56
N PRO A 59 -3.87 -1.36 -14.49
CA PRO A 59 -4.12 -0.46 -15.62
C PRO A 59 -3.32 -0.85 -16.86
N LYS A 60 -3.82 -0.56 -18.06
CA LYS A 60 -3.17 -0.97 -19.32
C LYS A 60 -1.82 -0.28 -19.51
N GLU A 61 -1.72 0.96 -19.07
CA GLU A 61 -0.58 1.86 -19.22
C GLU A 61 0.54 1.56 -18.21
N PHE A 62 0.27 0.72 -17.22
CA PHE A 62 1.18 0.51 -16.09
C PHE A 62 2.52 -0.10 -16.51
N ASP A 63 2.54 -0.97 -17.53
CA ASP A 63 3.78 -1.52 -18.09
C ASP A 63 4.64 -0.46 -18.77
N GLU A 64 4.02 0.50 -19.45
CA GLU A 64 4.73 1.62 -20.06
C GLU A 64 5.34 2.53 -19.00
N TYR A 65 4.60 2.82 -17.92
CA TYR A 65 5.09 3.63 -16.81
C TYR A 65 6.29 2.96 -16.12
N ILE A 66 6.22 1.65 -15.89
CA ILE A 66 7.35 0.89 -15.33
C ILE A 66 8.57 1.01 -16.24
N ARG A 67 8.40 0.81 -17.56
CA ARG A 67 9.50 0.92 -18.53
C ARG A 67 10.15 2.32 -18.50
N LYS A 68 9.35 3.39 -18.57
CA LYS A 68 9.83 4.77 -18.52
C LYS A 68 10.57 5.10 -17.22
N ASN A 69 10.07 4.62 -16.08
CA ASN A 69 10.71 4.81 -14.78
C ASN A 69 12.06 4.09 -14.69
N LEU A 70 12.18 2.88 -15.26
CA LEU A 70 13.44 2.11 -15.28
C LEU A 70 14.50 2.74 -16.20
N GLU A 71 14.08 3.32 -17.32
CA GLU A 71 14.95 3.99 -18.28
C GLU A 71 15.25 5.46 -17.90
N GLY A 72 14.53 6.02 -16.92
CA GLY A 72 14.70 7.41 -16.47
C GLY A 72 14.20 8.46 -17.48
N VAL A 73 13.28 8.08 -18.38
CA VAL A 73 12.76 8.93 -19.48
C VAL A 73 11.43 9.58 -19.14
N ILE A 74 11.27 9.99 -17.88
CA ILE A 74 10.10 10.75 -17.42
C ILE A 74 10.08 12.11 -18.13
#